data_AF-A0A7Z0SE28-F1
#
_entry.id   AF-A0A7Z0SE28-F1
#
_cell.length_a   1.000
_cell.length_b   1.000
_cell.length_c   1.000
_cell.angle_alpha   90.00
_cell.angle_beta   90.00
_cell.angle_gamma   90.00
#
_symmetry.space_group_name_H-M   'P 1'
#
loop_
_entity.id
_entity.type
_entity.pdbx_description
1 polymer ?
#
loop_
_entity_poly.entity_id
_entity_poly.type
_entity_poly.pdbx_seq_one_letter_code
_entity_poly.pdbx_strand_id
1 'polypeptide(L)'
;MVRGLNDAGLHAVVIDENAERIQALKLRNYKTSVPGLTADASVPKHLLEAGVTNQYCRAVVAITSNEDVNLKISAVARLLNPDVRILTMSKMDVFEETLATLGGEVHIVDPFKTFAKVLSGCINNPAFYALNNWLVGDKGATLESQGIRR
;
A
#
# COMPACT_ATOMS: atom_id res chain seq x y z
N MET A 1 -1.80 -0.66 6.35
CA MET A 1 -1.10 0.27 5.44
C MET A 1 -0.88 1.65 6.06
N VAL A 2 -1.90 2.52 6.16
CA VAL A 2 -1.74 3.93 6.62
C VAL A 2 -0.96 4.08 7.94
N ARG A 3 -1.21 3.23 8.93
CA ARG A 3 -0.45 3.22 10.19
C ARG A 3 1.04 2.99 9.97
N GLY A 4 1.42 2.01 9.14
CA GLY A 4 2.82 1.70 8.85
C GLY A 4 3.54 2.86 8.17
N LEU A 5 2.88 3.53 7.20
CA LEU A 5 3.42 4.74 6.56
C LEU A 5 3.64 5.86 7.59
N ASN A 6 2.63 6.12 8.41
CA ASN A 6 2.72 7.15 9.44
C ASN A 6 3.82 6.82 10.48
N ASP A 7 3.93 5.56 10.90
CA ASP A 7 4.92 5.13 11.90
C ASP A 7 6.35 5.27 11.36
N ALA A 8 6.52 5.09 10.04
CA ALA A 8 7.75 5.36 9.28
C ALA A 8 7.98 6.86 8.98
N GLY A 9 7.13 7.76 9.48
CA GLY A 9 7.26 9.22 9.28
C GLY A 9 6.82 9.71 7.89
N LEU A 10 6.09 8.90 7.13
CA LEU A 10 5.54 9.29 5.83
C LEU A 10 4.14 9.87 6.00
N HIS A 11 3.88 10.98 5.30
CA HIS A 11 2.55 11.60 5.22
C HIS A 11 1.73 10.92 4.13
N ALA A 12 0.43 10.76 4.37
CA ALA A 12 -0.49 10.16 3.41
C ALA A 12 -1.83 10.90 3.40
N VAL A 13 -2.45 10.97 2.23
CA VAL A 13 -3.86 11.34 2.05
C VAL A 13 -4.61 10.07 1.64
N VAL A 14 -5.77 9.83 2.24
CA VAL A 14 -6.56 8.61 2.01
C VAL A 14 -7.83 8.99 1.24
N ILE A 15 -8.12 8.25 0.17
CA ILE A 15 -9.42 8.28 -0.52
C ILE A 15 -10.07 6.92 -0.32
N ASP A 16 -11.31 6.88 0.16
CA ASP A 16 -12.11 5.66 0.31
C ASP A 16 -13.59 6.04 0.18
N GLU A 17 -14.39 5.23 -0.53
CA GLU A 17 -15.83 5.46 -0.68
C GLU A 17 -16.59 5.25 0.64
N ASN A 18 -16.03 4.46 1.56
CA ASN A 18 -16.64 4.18 2.85
C ASN A 18 -16.37 5.34 3.83
N ALA A 19 -17.42 6.10 4.12
CA ALA A 19 -17.38 7.23 5.06
C ALA A 19 -16.89 6.82 6.47
N GLU A 20 -17.28 5.65 6.97
CA GLU A 20 -16.87 5.17 8.29
C GLU A 20 -15.36 4.93 8.35
N ARG A 21 -14.77 4.37 7.29
CA ARG A 21 -13.31 4.16 7.19
C ARG A 21 -12.56 5.49 7.22
N ILE A 22 -13.07 6.51 6.54
CA ILE A 22 -12.49 7.86 6.55
C ILE A 22 -12.66 8.52 7.92
N GLN A 23 -13.83 8.43 8.54
CA GLN A 23 -14.05 8.95 9.90
C GLN A 23 -13.13 8.29 10.93
N ALA A 24 -12.90 6.98 10.80
CA ALA A 24 -11.99 6.25 11.68
C ALA A 24 -10.53 6.73 11.61
N LEU A 25 -10.12 7.47 10.57
CA LEU A 25 -8.78 8.08 10.52
C LEU A 25 -8.60 9.11 11.64
N LYS A 26 -9.66 9.85 11.98
CA LYS A 26 -9.64 10.87 13.05
C LYS A 26 -9.58 10.29 14.46
N LEU A 27 -10.05 9.04 14.61
CA LEU A 27 -10.11 8.35 15.89
C LEU A 27 -8.81 7.60 16.23
N ARG A 28 -7.89 7.48 15.27
CA ARG A 28 -6.65 6.71 15.42
C ARG A 28 -5.52 7.61 15.92
N ASN A 29 -4.73 7.08 16.85
CA ASN A 29 -3.49 7.70 17.29
C ASN A 29 -2.39 7.52 16.23
N TYR A 30 -2.40 8.40 15.24
CA TYR A 30 -1.31 8.60 14.29
C TYR A 30 -0.33 9.64 14.83
N LYS A 31 0.95 9.46 14.53
CA LYS A 31 2.03 10.43 14.84
C LYS A 31 1.78 11.77 14.14
N THR A 32 1.19 11.74 12.94
CA THR A 32 0.83 12.90 12.16
C THR A 32 -0.61 12.80 11.66
N SER A 33 -1.28 13.95 11.46
CA SER A 33 -2.62 13.98 10.86
C SER A 33 -2.64 13.30 9.49
N VAL A 34 -3.67 12.49 9.25
CA VAL A 34 -3.91 11.80 7.98
C VAL A 34 -5.21 12.34 7.38
N PRO A 35 -5.13 13.26 6.40
CA PRO A 35 -6.30 13.74 5.68
C PRO A 35 -7.02 12.59 4.98
N GLY A 36 -8.35 12.61 5.01
CA GLY A 36 -9.20 11.62 4.38
C GLY A 36 -10.30 12.27 3.55
N LEU A 37 -10.53 11.74 2.35
CA LEU A 37 -11.58 12.14 1.42
C LEU A 37 -12.53 10.97 1.19
N THR A 38 -13.81 11.16 1.52
CA THR A 38 -14.85 10.17 1.22
C THR A 38 -15.30 10.33 -0.22
N ALA A 39 -14.73 9.53 -1.13
CA ALA A 39 -14.99 9.63 -2.56
C ALA A 39 -14.55 8.39 -3.34
N ASP A 40 -14.99 8.25 -4.59
CA ASP A 40 -14.50 7.24 -5.54
C ASP A 40 -13.13 7.69 -6.09
N ALA A 41 -12.06 6.98 -5.72
CA ALA A 41 -10.70 7.27 -6.16
C ALA A 41 -10.49 7.07 -7.68
N SER A 42 -11.39 6.35 -8.36
CA SER A 42 -11.36 6.16 -9.81
C SER A 42 -11.73 7.42 -10.61
N VAL A 43 -12.28 8.44 -9.94
CA VAL A 43 -12.61 9.73 -10.55
C VAL A 43 -11.38 10.66 -10.49
N PRO A 44 -10.85 11.15 -11.64
CA PRO A 44 -9.63 11.95 -11.68
C PRO A 44 -9.62 13.18 -10.78
N LYS A 45 -10.78 13.84 -10.64
CA LYS A 45 -10.93 15.01 -9.76
C LYS A 45 -10.54 14.71 -8.31
N HIS A 46 -10.87 13.53 -7.79
CA HIS A 46 -10.56 13.18 -6.40
C HIS A 46 -9.05 12.92 -6.21
N LEU A 47 -8.34 12.43 -7.23
CA LEU A 47 -6.88 12.32 -7.19
C LEU A 47 -6.22 13.71 -7.21
N LEU A 48 -6.77 14.66 -7.96
CA LEU A 48 -6.32 16.06 -7.93
C LEU A 48 -6.54 16.69 -6.55
N GLU A 49 -7.72 16.51 -5.96
CA GLU A 49 -8.04 17.01 -4.61
C GLU A 49 -7.14 16.38 -3.54
N ALA A 50 -6.74 15.11 -3.71
CA ALA A 50 -5.79 14.43 -2.85
C ALA A 50 -4.32 14.83 -3.10
N GLY A 51 -4.05 15.69 -4.08
CA GLY A 51 -2.74 16.25 -4.34
C GLY A 51 -1.82 15.36 -5.19
N VAL A 52 -2.35 14.53 -6.09
CA VAL A 52 -1.53 13.66 -6.96
C VAL A 52 -0.50 14.43 -7.80
N THR A 53 -0.80 15.69 -8.16
CA THR A 53 0.09 16.58 -8.92
C THR A 53 1.04 17.41 -8.05
N ASN A 54 0.97 17.26 -6.72
CA ASN A 54 1.85 17.96 -5.81
C ASN A 54 3.28 17.41 -5.94
N GLN A 55 4.29 18.29 -5.98
CA GLN A 55 5.71 17.91 -6.01
C GLN A 55 6.14 17.01 -4.83
N TYR A 56 5.39 17.03 -3.71
CA TYR A 56 5.62 16.18 -2.54
C TYR A 56 4.87 14.84 -2.63
N CYS A 57 4.03 14.60 -3.64
CA CYS A 57 3.39 13.31 -3.88
C CYS A 57 4.39 12.33 -4.48
N ARG A 58 5.05 11.54 -3.61
CA ARG A 58 6.12 10.61 -4.02
C ARG A 58 5.63 9.29 -4.58
N ALA A 59 4.37 8.93 -4.34
CA ALA A 59 3.77 7.69 -4.79
C ALA A 59 2.24 7.72 -4.68
N VAL A 60 1.57 6.96 -5.54
CA VAL A 60 0.16 6.58 -5.41
C VAL A 60 0.07 5.11 -5.05
N VAL A 61 -0.75 4.79 -4.06
CA VAL A 61 -0.97 3.41 -3.60
C VAL A 61 -2.43 3.01 -3.87
N ALA A 62 -2.66 2.18 -4.88
CA ALA A 62 -3.98 1.69 -5.30
C ALA A 62 -4.22 0.27 -4.77
N ILE A 63 -4.91 0.16 -3.63
CA ILE A 63 -5.12 -1.11 -2.91
C ILE A 63 -6.60 -1.32 -2.58
N THR A 64 -7.41 -1.49 -3.63
CA THR A 64 -8.82 -1.85 -3.48
C THR A 64 -9.03 -3.33 -3.81
N SER A 65 -10.21 -3.87 -3.46
CA SER A 65 -10.59 -5.23 -3.83
C SER A 65 -11.02 -5.37 -5.29
N ASN A 66 -11.02 -4.29 -6.07
CA ASN A 66 -11.49 -4.25 -7.45
C ASN A 66 -10.32 -3.94 -8.40
N GLU A 67 -10.05 -4.88 -9.31
CA GLU A 67 -8.95 -4.82 -10.28
C GLU A 67 -9.09 -3.63 -11.25
N ASP A 68 -10.30 -3.42 -11.78
CA ASP A 68 -10.60 -2.31 -12.69
C ASP A 68 -10.39 -0.95 -12.01
N VAL A 69 -10.79 -0.83 -10.75
CA VAL A 69 -10.57 0.39 -9.96
C VAL A 69 -9.08 0.64 -9.74
N ASN A 70 -8.31 -0.39 -9.38
CA ASN A 70 -6.86 -0.26 -9.19
C ASN A 70 -6.13 0.14 -10.48
N LEU A 71 -6.50 -0.48 -11.62
CA LEU A 71 -5.97 -0.12 -12.93
C LEU A 71 -6.32 1.32 -13.31
N LYS A 72 -7.59 1.73 -13.12
CA LYS A 72 -8.03 3.08 -13.44
C LYS A 72 -7.34 4.14 -12.59
N ILE A 73 -7.22 3.92 -11.27
CA ILE A 73 -6.45 4.82 -10.39
C ILE A 73 -5.01 4.93 -10.87
N SER A 74 -4.37 3.80 -11.19
CA SER A 74 -2.98 3.76 -11.64
C SER A 74 -2.77 4.52 -12.97
N ALA A 75 -3.64 4.28 -13.95
CA ALA A 75 -3.58 4.94 -15.25
C ALA A 75 -3.79 6.45 -15.13
N VAL A 76 -4.81 6.88 -14.37
CA VAL A 76 -5.09 8.31 -14.16
C VAL A 76 -3.97 8.98 -13.36
N ALA A 77 -3.42 8.32 -12.34
CA ALA A 77 -2.28 8.84 -11.58
C ALA A 77 -1.06 9.08 -12.47
N ARG A 78 -0.69 8.11 -13.33
CA ARG A 78 0.39 8.28 -14.32
C ARG A 78 0.09 9.40 -15.30
N LEU A 79 -1.14 9.52 -15.78
CA LEU A 79 -1.53 10.58 -16.72
C LEU A 79 -1.40 11.98 -16.08
N LEU A 80 -1.82 12.14 -14.82
CA LEU A 80 -1.80 13.41 -14.11
C LEU A 80 -0.40 13.77 -13.59
N ASN A 81 0.41 12.77 -13.24
CA ASN A 81 1.77 12.94 -12.74
C ASN A 81 2.69 11.87 -13.37
N PRO A 82 3.29 12.17 -14.55
CA PRO A 82 4.09 11.20 -15.31
C PRO A 82 5.25 10.56 -14.56
N ASP A 83 5.77 11.20 -13.51
CA ASP A 83 6.91 10.72 -12.72
C ASP A 83 6.49 10.04 -11.41
N VAL A 84 5.19 9.98 -11.08
CA VAL A 84 4.73 9.40 -9.82
C VAL A 84 5.01 7.90 -9.76
N ARG A 85 5.50 7.40 -8.62
CA ARG A 85 5.62 5.96 -8.41
C ARG A 85 4.26 5.36 -8.13
N ILE A 86 3.96 4.20 -8.69
CA ILE A 86 2.68 3.53 -8.50
C ILE A 86 2.93 2.23 -7.75
N LEU A 87 2.25 2.05 -6.62
CA LEU A 87 2.14 0.78 -5.92
C LEU A 87 0.69 0.30 -6.06
N THR A 88 0.44 -0.82 -6.71
CA THR A 88 -0.91 -1.29 -6.99
C THR A 88 -1.05 -2.77 -6.66
N MET A 89 -2.22 -3.18 -6.21
CA MET A 89 -2.52 -4.59 -5.96
C MET A 89 -3.27 -5.20 -7.13
N SER A 90 -2.83 -6.37 -7.59
CA SER A 90 -3.55 -7.21 -8.55
C SER A 90 -3.27 -8.68 -8.26
N LYS A 91 -4.27 -9.54 -8.44
CA LYS A 91 -4.14 -11.01 -8.37
C LYS A 91 -4.43 -11.70 -9.71
N MET A 92 -4.63 -10.92 -10.77
CA MET A 92 -5.05 -11.42 -12.07
C MET A 92 -4.03 -11.04 -13.13
N ASP A 93 -3.43 -12.05 -13.77
CA ASP A 93 -2.33 -11.85 -14.72
C ASP A 93 -2.69 -10.85 -15.84
N VAL A 94 -3.93 -10.86 -16.35
CA VAL A 94 -4.42 -9.90 -17.38
C VAL A 94 -4.31 -8.44 -16.91
N PHE A 95 -4.63 -8.17 -15.64
CA PHE A 95 -4.48 -6.83 -15.06
C PHE A 95 -3.01 -6.52 -14.76
N GLU A 96 -2.22 -7.51 -14.31
CA GLU A 96 -0.79 -7.33 -14.08
C GLU A 96 -0.07 -6.91 -15.38
N GLU A 97 -0.34 -7.60 -16.49
CA GLU A 97 0.19 -7.27 -17.81
C GLU A 97 -0.16 -5.84 -18.21
N THR A 98 -1.42 -5.44 -18.05
CA THR A 98 -1.88 -4.09 -18.42
C THR A 98 -1.23 -3.03 -17.54
N LEU A 99 -1.18 -3.23 -16.23
CA LEU A 99 -0.54 -2.33 -15.27
C LEU A 99 0.95 -2.14 -15.57
N ALA A 100 1.64 -3.20 -16.01
CA ALA A 100 3.05 -3.14 -16.38
C ALA A 100 3.31 -2.26 -17.62
N THR A 101 2.30 -2.02 -18.46
CA THR A 101 2.43 -1.17 -19.66
C THR A 101 2.27 0.33 -19.37
N LEU A 102 1.86 0.73 -18.16
CA LEU A 102 1.66 2.14 -17.81
C LEU A 102 2.95 2.98 -17.81
N GLY A 103 4.12 2.35 -17.91
CA GLY A 103 5.41 3.02 -17.91
C GLY A 103 5.77 3.65 -16.56
N GLY A 104 7.01 4.14 -16.47
CA GLY A 104 7.60 4.61 -15.22
C GLY A 104 7.70 3.49 -14.16
N GLU A 105 7.86 3.89 -12.90
CA GLU A 105 7.97 2.92 -11.79
C GLU A 105 6.58 2.44 -11.35
N VAL A 106 6.24 1.20 -11.66
CA VAL A 106 5.00 0.52 -11.26
C VAL A 106 5.35 -0.79 -10.54
N HIS A 107 4.92 -0.89 -9.29
CA HIS A 107 5.10 -2.07 -8.45
C HIS A 107 3.75 -2.74 -8.22
N ILE A 108 3.62 -3.94 -8.76
CA ILE A 108 2.39 -4.73 -8.66
C ILE A 108 2.55 -5.76 -7.54
N VAL A 109 1.64 -5.74 -6.58
CA VAL A 109 1.64 -6.64 -5.43
C VAL A 109 0.50 -7.64 -5.60
N ASP A 110 0.86 -8.91 -5.82
CA ASP A 110 -0.08 -10.02 -5.68
C ASP A 110 -0.10 -10.49 -4.22
N PRO A 111 -1.22 -10.33 -3.49
CA PRO A 111 -1.29 -10.69 -2.08
C PRO A 111 -1.16 -12.21 -1.86
N PHE A 112 -1.60 -13.04 -2.79
CA PHE A 112 -1.51 -14.50 -2.70
C PHE A 112 -0.09 -14.98 -2.97
N LYS A 113 0.55 -14.50 -4.05
CA LYS A 113 1.97 -14.80 -4.32
C LYS A 113 2.85 -14.30 -3.16
N THR A 114 2.55 -13.12 -2.61
CA THR A 114 3.28 -12.56 -1.45
C THR A 114 3.11 -13.43 -0.21
N PHE A 115 1.89 -13.82 0.13
CA PHE A 115 1.62 -14.68 1.26
C PHE A 115 2.28 -16.06 1.11
N ALA A 116 2.17 -16.68 -0.07
CA ALA A 116 2.78 -17.98 -0.34
C ALA A 116 4.31 -17.96 -0.17
N LYS A 117 4.98 -16.88 -0.60
CA LYS A 117 6.43 -16.70 -0.40
C LYS A 117 6.80 -16.63 1.08
N VAL A 118 6.07 -15.82 1.87
CA VAL A 118 6.30 -15.70 3.32
C VAL A 118 6.07 -17.03 4.01
N LEU A 119 4.95 -17.71 3.71
CA LEU A 119 4.61 -18.99 4.29
C LEU A 119 5.65 -20.07 3.97
N SER A 120 6.06 -20.18 2.70
CA SER A 120 7.09 -21.13 2.28
C SER A 120 8.42 -20.86 3.00
N GLY A 121 8.82 -19.59 3.14
CA GLY A 121 10.01 -19.20 3.91
C GLY A 121 9.93 -19.65 5.37
N CYS A 122 8.78 -19.49 6.02
CA CYS A 122 8.58 -19.89 7.41
C CYS A 122 8.56 -21.42 7.60
N ILE A 123 7.98 -22.17 6.65
CA ILE A 123 7.97 -23.64 6.69
C ILE A 123 9.39 -24.19 6.57
N ASN A 124 10.19 -23.63 5.66
CA ASN A 124 11.56 -24.10 5.41
C ASN A 124 12.56 -23.60 6.47
N ASN A 125 12.27 -22.49 7.14
CA ASN A 125 13.11 -21.94 8.19
C ASN A 125 12.25 -21.15 9.21
N PRO A 126 11.93 -21.74 10.38
CA PRO A 126 11.12 -21.08 11.41
C PRO A 126 11.71 -19.75 11.92
N ALA A 127 13.04 -19.57 11.87
CA ALA A 127 13.68 -18.30 12.25
C ALA A 127 13.38 -17.17 11.26
N PHE A 128 12.97 -17.49 10.03
CA PHE A 128 12.54 -16.51 9.03
C PHE A 128 11.31 -15.73 9.49
N TYR A 129 10.43 -16.34 10.30
CA TYR A 129 9.26 -15.66 10.83
C TYR A 129 9.63 -14.50 11.76
N ALA A 130 10.57 -14.72 12.68
CA ALA A 130 11.06 -13.67 13.59
C ALA A 130 11.76 -12.54 12.83
N LEU A 131 12.57 -12.88 11.83
CA LEU A 131 13.21 -11.90 10.94
C LEU A 131 12.18 -11.09 10.14
N ASN A 132 11.18 -11.75 9.56
CA ASN A 132 10.13 -11.10 8.79
C ASN A 132 9.32 -10.13 9.66
N ASN A 133 8.93 -10.54 10.87
CA ASN A 133 8.20 -9.68 11.80
C ASN A 133 9.05 -8.47 12.25
N TRP A 134 10.35 -8.68 12.47
CA TRP A 134 11.28 -7.59 12.76
C TRP A 134 11.40 -6.61 11.58
N LEU A 135 11.55 -7.10 10.34
CA LEU A 135 11.65 -6.27 9.13
C LEU A 135 10.38 -5.45 8.87
N VAL A 136 9.20 -6.02 9.12
CA VAL A 136 7.91 -5.34 8.92
C VAL A 136 7.59 -4.38 10.08
N GLY A 137 8.43 -4.34 11.12
CA GLY A 137 8.29 -3.44 12.26
C GLY A 137 7.10 -3.80 13.15
N ASP A 138 6.79 -5.10 13.28
CA ASP A 138 5.72 -5.54 14.16
C ASP A 138 6.04 -5.22 15.63
N LYS A 139 5.02 -4.84 16.41
CA LYS A 139 5.21 -4.36 17.77
C LYS A 139 5.68 -5.51 18.68
N GLY A 140 6.92 -5.42 19.14
CA GLY A 140 7.53 -6.43 20.02
C GLY A 140 8.33 -7.50 19.27
N ALA A 141 8.47 -7.40 17.95
CA ALA A 141 9.34 -8.28 17.19
C ALA A 141 10.82 -7.97 17.47
N THR A 142 11.53 -8.93 18.08
CA THR A 142 12.99 -8.91 18.22
C THR A 142 13.58 -10.14 17.55
N LEU A 143 14.76 -9.99 16.93
CA LEU A 143 15.52 -11.11 16.36
C LEU A 143 15.85 -12.19 17.40
N GLU A 144 15.84 -11.82 18.69
CA GLU A 144 16.13 -12.69 19.83
C GLU A 144 14.91 -13.46 20.35
N SER A 145 13.69 -13.17 19.86
CA SER A 145 12.42 -13.73 20.39
C SER A 145 12.23 -15.24 20.15
N GLN A 146 13.12 -15.88 19.40
CA GLN A 146 13.17 -17.33 19.23
C GLN A 146 14.48 -17.84 19.81
N GLY A 147 14.57 -17.83 21.13
CA GLY A 147 15.59 -18.58 21.85
C GLY A 147 15.44 -20.06 21.54
N ILE A 148 16.21 -20.54 20.56
CA ILE A 148 16.54 -21.96 20.42
C ILE A 148 17.26 -22.32 21.73
N ARG A 149 16.51 -22.90 22.67
CA ARG A 149 17.12 -23.62 23.79
C ARG A 149 18.00 -24.69 23.16
N ARG A 150 19.32 -24.49 23.26
CA ARG A 150 20.29 -25.58 23.13
C ARG A 150 20.09 -26.58 24.26
#